data_AF-A0A015Z3Y9-F1
#
_entry.id   AF-A0A015Z3Y9-F1
#
_cell.length_a   1.000
_cell.length_b   1.000
_cell.length_c   1.000
_cell.angle_alpha   90.00
_cell.angle_beta   90.00
_cell.angle_gamma   90.00
#
_symmetry.space_group_name_H-M   'P 1'
#
loop_
_entity.id
_entity.type
_entity.pdbx_description
1 polymer ?
#
loop_
_entity_poly.entity_id
_entity_poly.type
_entity_poly.pdbx_seq_one_letter_code
_entity_poly.pdbx_strand_id
1 'polypeptide(L)'
;MKHLVICIALLTVGACCFAQQKKVASHKATSGNPVFQGWYADPEGIIYDDTYWIFPTWSDLYENQTFFDCFSSKDLVNWTKHASVLDTTAVKWAKKAMWAPSVIRKNGKYYIFFGANDVHEGEIGGIGVAVSDRPEGPYKDLLGKPLINEIVNGAQPIDQFVYNDNGHYYMYYGGWGHCNVVQLNDDFTGLVPFEDGTVYKEVTPENYVEGPFMFKKDGKYYFMWSEGGWGGPDYSVAYAISDSPFGPFKRVAKILQQDTSVATSAGHHSLLHAPGTDDYYIVYHRRPLNDNARDHRVTCIDKMTFDKDGFINPVKMTFEGVPAQKIKKSKKK
;
A
#
# COMPACT_ATOMS: atom_id res chain seq x y z
N MET A 1 -48.78 4.23 80.36
CA MET A 1 -48.88 2.89 79.75
C MET A 1 -48.47 3.05 78.30
N LYS A 2 -47.19 2.77 77.98
CA LYS A 2 -46.73 1.54 77.30
C LYS A 2 -47.45 1.38 75.95
N HIS A 3 -46.80 1.60 74.81
CA HIS A 3 -46.06 0.60 74.00
C HIS A 3 -45.87 1.29 72.61
N LEU A 4 -44.91 1.04 71.73
CA LEU A 4 -43.71 0.23 71.65
C LEU A 4 -43.14 0.65 70.29
N VAL A 5 -41.92 1.18 70.27
CA VAL A 5 -41.17 1.44 69.03
C VAL A 5 -40.80 0.10 68.42
N ILE A 6 -41.21 -0.16 67.17
CA ILE A 6 -40.66 -1.25 66.36
C ILE A 6 -39.96 -0.60 65.17
N CYS A 7 -38.64 -0.46 65.28
CA CYS A 7 -37.76 -0.22 64.16
C CYS A 7 -37.62 -1.52 63.37
N ILE A 8 -38.19 -1.59 62.16
CA ILE A 8 -37.87 -2.65 61.21
C ILE A 8 -36.61 -2.21 60.45
N ALA A 9 -35.49 -2.84 60.79
CA ALA A 9 -34.27 -2.77 60.01
C ALA A 9 -34.44 -3.61 58.74
N LEU A 10 -34.58 -2.97 57.59
CA LEU A 10 -34.51 -3.61 56.28
C LEU A 10 -33.03 -3.86 55.94
N LEU A 11 -32.58 -5.10 56.18
CA LEU A 11 -31.35 -5.65 55.63
C LEU A 11 -31.55 -5.91 54.13
N THR A 12 -31.18 -4.96 53.28
CA THR A 12 -31.03 -5.21 51.84
C THR A 12 -29.66 -5.84 51.61
N VAL A 13 -29.66 -7.17 51.47
CA VAL A 13 -28.50 -7.94 51.01
C VAL A 13 -28.20 -7.53 49.57
N GLY A 14 -27.05 -6.89 49.36
CA GLY A 14 -26.55 -6.49 48.06
C GLY A 14 -26.24 -7.72 47.20
N ALA A 15 -27.08 -7.98 46.20
CA ALA A 15 -26.71 -8.82 45.08
C ALA A 15 -25.93 -7.98 44.07
N CYS A 16 -24.61 -7.88 44.26
CA CYS A 16 -23.70 -7.45 43.20
C CYS A 16 -23.70 -8.52 42.10
N CYS A 17 -24.64 -8.44 41.16
CA CYS A 17 -24.54 -9.15 39.90
C CYS A 17 -23.39 -8.53 39.09
N PHE A 18 -22.17 -9.01 39.29
CA PHE A 18 -21.12 -8.84 38.29
C PHE A 18 -21.50 -9.69 37.07
N ALA A 19 -22.24 -9.08 36.15
CA ALA A 19 -22.43 -9.61 34.81
C ALA A 19 -21.07 -9.52 34.09
N GLN A 20 -20.28 -10.57 34.20
CA GLN A 20 -19.04 -10.71 33.45
C GLN A 20 -19.41 -10.98 31.98
N GLN A 21 -19.56 -9.90 31.20
CA GLN A 21 -19.66 -9.98 29.74
C GLN A 21 -18.38 -10.63 29.21
N LYS A 22 -18.43 -11.94 28.95
CA LYS A 22 -17.45 -12.60 28.08
C LYS A 22 -17.61 -11.97 26.69
N LYS A 23 -16.73 -11.03 26.35
CA LYS A 23 -16.45 -10.69 24.95
C LYS A 23 -15.96 -11.97 24.28
N VAL A 24 -16.86 -12.66 23.58
CA VAL A 24 -16.48 -13.70 22.63
C VAL A 24 -15.82 -12.94 21.48
N ALA A 25 -14.49 -12.80 21.53
CA ALA A 25 -13.73 -12.39 20.37
C ALA A 25 -13.91 -13.50 19.32
N SER A 26 -14.78 -13.25 18.34
CA SER A 26 -14.81 -14.04 17.12
C SER A 26 -13.42 -13.92 16.48
N HIS A 27 -12.60 -14.96 16.61
CA HIS A 27 -11.36 -15.05 15.84
C HIS A 27 -11.77 -15.28 14.39
N LYS A 28 -11.78 -14.21 13.60
CA LYS A 28 -11.94 -14.32 12.15
C LYS A 28 -10.86 -15.28 11.63
N ALA A 29 -11.29 -16.32 10.90
CA ALA A 29 -10.37 -17.31 10.33
C ALA A 29 -9.58 -16.76 9.14
N THR A 30 -10.17 -15.79 8.43
CA THR A 30 -9.60 -15.13 7.24
C THR A 30 -9.78 -13.63 7.32
N SER A 31 -9.04 -12.88 6.49
CA SER A 31 -9.07 -11.42 6.47
C SER A 31 -10.43 -10.87 6.06
N GLY A 32 -11.11 -11.58 5.15
CA GLY A 32 -12.19 -11.02 4.34
C GLY A 32 -11.65 -10.02 3.33
N ASN A 33 -12.42 -9.81 2.26
CA ASN A 33 -12.21 -8.73 1.31
C ASN A 33 -13.48 -7.88 1.20
N PRO A 34 -13.39 -6.54 1.39
CA PRO A 34 -12.17 -5.77 1.64
C PRO A 34 -11.56 -6.00 3.03
N VAL A 35 -10.24 -5.83 3.14
CA VAL A 35 -9.47 -6.14 4.37
C VAL A 35 -9.76 -5.18 5.53
N PHE A 36 -10.23 -3.98 5.22
CA PHE A 36 -10.73 -2.99 6.17
C PHE A 36 -11.82 -2.14 5.50
N GLN A 37 -12.61 -1.45 6.32
CA GLN A 37 -13.71 -0.60 5.85
C GLN A 37 -13.18 0.77 5.38
N GLY A 38 -13.83 1.33 4.34
CA GLY A 38 -13.52 2.65 3.78
C GLY A 38 -13.09 2.58 2.32
N TRP A 39 -13.07 3.73 1.66
CA TRP A 39 -12.64 3.87 0.28
C TRP A 39 -11.13 4.11 0.23
N TYR A 40 -10.41 3.05 -0.11
CA TYR A 40 -8.96 3.02 -0.09
C TYR A 40 -8.44 2.31 -1.33
N ALA A 41 -7.57 3.02 -2.03
CA ALA A 41 -6.95 2.58 -3.25
C ALA A 41 -5.44 2.54 -3.13
N ASP A 42 -4.81 2.12 -4.23
CA ASP A 42 -3.38 2.24 -4.46
C ASP A 42 -2.53 1.76 -3.26
N PRO A 43 -2.74 0.51 -2.78
CA PRO A 43 -2.17 0.07 -1.51
C PRO A 43 -0.70 -0.30 -1.64
N GLU A 44 0.14 0.25 -0.77
CA GLU A 44 1.52 -0.19 -0.55
C GLU A 44 1.63 -1.04 0.71
N GLY A 45 1.91 -2.33 0.51
CA GLY A 45 2.12 -3.32 1.55
C GLY A 45 3.60 -3.42 1.92
N ILE A 46 3.90 -3.32 3.21
CA ILE A 46 5.27 -3.53 3.72
C ILE A 46 5.27 -4.23 5.07
N ILE A 47 6.37 -4.89 5.40
CA ILE A 47 6.57 -5.53 6.69
C ILE A 47 7.65 -4.78 7.46
N TYR A 48 7.27 -4.25 8.63
CA TYR A 48 8.21 -3.69 9.59
C TYR A 48 8.28 -4.57 10.82
N ASP A 49 9.45 -5.19 10.99
CA ASP A 49 9.74 -6.15 12.05
C ASP A 49 8.75 -7.33 12.05
N ASP A 50 7.83 -7.39 13.02
CA ASP A 50 6.80 -8.44 13.15
C ASP A 50 5.39 -7.92 12.83
N THR A 51 5.28 -6.86 12.02
CA THR A 51 4.01 -6.20 11.72
C THR A 51 3.86 -5.98 10.22
N TYR A 52 2.71 -6.39 9.68
CA TYR A 52 2.28 -6.03 8.34
C TYR A 52 1.69 -4.62 8.36
N TRP A 53 1.99 -3.84 7.33
CA TRP A 53 1.46 -2.49 7.14
C TRP A 53 0.90 -2.36 5.72
N ILE A 54 -0.18 -1.61 5.58
CA ILE A 54 -0.72 -1.17 4.30
C ILE A 54 -0.90 0.34 4.36
N PHE A 55 -0.31 1.05 3.41
CA PHE A 55 -0.46 2.48 3.18
C PHE A 55 -1.26 2.67 1.89
N PRO A 56 -2.56 2.97 1.97
CA PRO A 56 -3.36 3.25 0.78
C PRO A 56 -3.59 4.75 0.57
N THR A 57 -3.91 5.11 -0.66
CA THR A 57 -4.56 6.38 -0.98
C THR A 57 -5.99 6.42 -0.44
N TRP A 58 -6.38 7.53 0.21
CA TRP A 58 -7.80 7.82 0.43
C TRP A 58 -8.48 8.01 -0.93
N SER A 59 -9.47 7.18 -1.24
CA SER A 59 -10.11 7.18 -2.57
C SER A 59 -11.38 8.03 -2.54
N ASP A 60 -11.35 9.14 -3.26
CA ASP A 60 -12.39 10.17 -3.32
C ASP A 60 -12.14 11.01 -4.60
N LEU A 61 -12.92 12.06 -4.80
CA LEU A 61 -12.60 13.12 -5.75
C LEU A 61 -11.21 13.71 -5.45
N TYR A 62 -10.48 14.07 -6.50
CA TYR A 62 -9.06 14.44 -6.43
C TYR A 62 -8.80 15.55 -5.41
N GLU A 63 -9.71 16.51 -5.28
CA GLU A 63 -9.65 17.66 -4.39
C GLU A 63 -9.74 17.26 -2.91
N ASN A 64 -10.35 16.11 -2.61
CA ASN A 64 -10.52 15.57 -1.26
C ASN A 64 -9.38 14.63 -0.86
N GLN A 65 -8.61 14.11 -1.83
CA GLN A 65 -7.46 13.23 -1.61
C GLN A 65 -6.26 14.03 -1.09
N THR A 66 -6.31 14.38 0.19
CA THR A 66 -5.41 15.36 0.83
C THR A 66 -4.67 14.81 2.04
N PHE A 67 -4.81 13.52 2.31
CA PHE A 67 -4.17 12.84 3.42
C PHE A 67 -3.99 11.35 3.12
N PHE A 68 -3.11 10.73 3.90
CA PHE A 68 -2.93 9.29 3.97
C PHE A 68 -3.33 8.79 5.35
N ASP A 69 -4.02 7.65 5.37
CA ASP A 69 -4.11 6.79 6.54
C ASP A 69 -3.12 5.63 6.36
N CYS A 70 -2.85 4.86 7.41
CA CYS A 70 -2.24 3.54 7.25
C CYS A 70 -2.88 2.51 8.17
N PHE A 71 -2.63 1.24 7.88
CA PHE A 71 -3.23 0.11 8.58
C PHE A 71 -2.14 -0.88 8.99
N SER A 72 -2.17 -1.33 10.23
CA SER A 72 -1.22 -2.33 10.74
C SER A 72 -1.92 -3.61 11.17
N SER A 73 -1.30 -4.76 10.92
CA SER A 73 -1.78 -6.06 11.38
C SER A 73 -0.64 -6.94 11.89
N LYS A 74 -0.95 -7.78 12.89
CA LYS A 74 -0.05 -8.83 13.37
C LYS A 74 -0.31 -10.19 12.72
N ASP A 75 -1.39 -10.33 11.98
CA ASP A 75 -1.88 -11.62 11.49
C ASP A 75 -2.56 -11.58 10.11
N LEU A 76 -2.49 -10.47 9.37
CA LEU A 76 -3.21 -10.18 8.11
C LEU A 76 -4.75 -10.12 8.22
N VAL A 77 -5.32 -10.41 9.38
CA VAL A 77 -6.77 -10.53 9.57
C VAL A 77 -7.33 -9.37 10.38
N ASN A 78 -6.64 -9.02 11.46
CA ASN A 78 -7.05 -7.96 12.37
C ASN A 78 -6.22 -6.71 12.06
N TRP A 79 -6.86 -5.71 11.47
CA TRP A 79 -6.23 -4.46 11.06
C TRP A 79 -6.57 -3.33 12.03
N THR A 80 -5.56 -2.58 12.44
CA THR A 80 -5.68 -1.35 13.22
C THR A 80 -5.43 -0.17 12.30
N LYS A 81 -6.39 0.75 12.22
CA LYS A 81 -6.27 2.01 11.46
C LYS A 81 -5.45 3.03 12.26
N HIS A 82 -4.54 3.71 11.56
CA HIS A 82 -3.81 4.90 12.01
C HIS A 82 -4.20 6.04 11.07
N ALA A 83 -4.95 7.01 11.59
CA ALA A 83 -5.55 8.05 10.77
C ALA A 83 -4.59 9.23 10.55
N SER A 84 -4.67 9.86 9.37
CA SER A 84 -4.00 11.11 9.01
C SER A 84 -2.50 11.08 9.32
N VAL A 85 -1.81 10.04 8.86
CA VAL A 85 -0.37 9.86 9.10
C VAL A 85 0.47 10.90 8.35
N LEU A 86 -0.05 11.41 7.24
CA LEU A 86 0.46 12.54 6.47
C LEU A 86 -0.71 13.30 5.83
N ASP A 87 -0.64 14.63 5.76
CA ASP A 87 -1.63 15.46 5.06
C ASP A 87 -1.00 16.73 4.45
N THR A 88 -1.82 17.50 3.72
CA THR A 88 -1.42 18.78 3.11
C THR A 88 -1.09 19.87 4.14
N THR A 89 -1.44 19.70 5.42
CA THR A 89 -0.98 20.62 6.46
C THR A 89 0.50 20.39 6.78
N ALA A 90 1.02 19.18 6.61
CA ALA A 90 2.44 18.85 6.72
C ALA A 90 3.21 19.11 5.42
N VAL A 91 2.56 18.98 4.25
CA VAL A 91 3.18 19.15 2.92
C VAL A 91 2.61 20.39 2.23
N LYS A 92 3.21 21.56 2.48
CA LYS A 92 2.59 22.85 2.12
C LYS A 92 2.45 23.14 0.63
N TRP A 93 3.23 22.47 -0.21
CA TRP A 93 3.14 22.60 -1.67
C TRP A 93 2.07 21.68 -2.28
N ALA A 94 1.61 20.65 -1.55
CA ALA A 94 0.54 19.77 -1.98
C ALA A 94 -0.83 20.35 -1.60
N LYS A 95 -1.79 20.28 -2.52
CA LYS A 95 -3.16 20.82 -2.37
C LYS A 95 -4.25 19.76 -2.56
N LYS A 96 -3.99 18.77 -3.40
CA LYS A 96 -4.94 17.73 -3.82
C LYS A 96 -4.17 16.50 -4.32
N ALA A 97 -4.88 15.44 -4.68
CA ALA A 97 -4.31 14.30 -5.41
C ALA A 97 -3.09 13.66 -4.72
N MET A 98 -3.12 13.49 -3.40
CA MET A 98 -2.10 12.74 -2.66
C MET A 98 -2.26 11.24 -2.96
N TRP A 99 -1.39 10.72 -3.84
CA TRP A 99 -1.60 9.44 -4.51
C TRP A 99 -0.49 8.41 -4.27
N ALA A 100 -0.90 7.15 -4.40
CA ALA A 100 -0.09 5.94 -4.56
C ALA A 100 1.20 6.00 -3.75
N PRO A 101 1.15 5.86 -2.41
CA PRO A 101 2.33 6.01 -1.60
C PRO A 101 3.30 4.84 -1.85
N SER A 102 4.60 5.07 -1.69
CA SER A 102 5.57 4.00 -1.48
C SER A 102 6.34 4.24 -0.20
N VAL A 103 6.56 3.20 0.59
CA VAL A 103 7.12 3.33 1.94
C VAL A 103 8.36 2.47 2.12
N ILE A 104 9.34 3.01 2.85
CA ILE A 104 10.56 2.25 3.16
C ILE A 104 11.17 2.69 4.50
N ARG A 105 11.83 1.75 5.18
CA ARG A 105 12.61 2.02 6.39
C ARG A 105 14.10 2.09 6.06
N LYS A 106 14.75 3.20 6.41
CA LYS A 106 16.22 3.38 6.31
C LYS A 106 16.74 4.05 7.57
N ASN A 107 17.85 3.55 8.13
CA ASN A 107 18.54 4.15 9.28
C ASN A 107 17.64 4.47 10.49
N GLY A 108 16.67 3.59 10.78
CA GLY A 108 15.72 3.77 11.90
C GLY A 108 14.64 4.84 11.66
N LYS A 109 14.56 5.41 10.46
CA LYS A 109 13.49 6.31 10.03
C LYS A 109 12.58 5.62 9.02
N TYR A 110 11.36 6.14 8.92
CA TYR A 110 10.34 5.68 8.00
C TYR A 110 10.05 6.77 7.00
N TYR A 111 10.08 6.43 5.72
CA TYR A 111 9.86 7.35 4.62
C TYR A 111 8.61 6.97 3.86
N ILE A 112 7.81 7.97 3.49
CA ILE A 112 6.70 7.85 2.57
C ILE A 112 6.97 8.76 1.37
N PHE A 113 7.06 8.15 0.20
CA PHE A 113 7.04 8.82 -1.09
C PHE A 113 5.60 8.85 -1.59
N PHE A 114 5.19 9.91 -2.26
CA PHE A 114 3.80 10.10 -2.70
C PHE A 114 3.73 11.02 -3.92
N GLY A 115 2.76 10.80 -4.80
CA GLY A 115 2.39 11.77 -5.84
C GLY A 115 1.47 12.86 -5.26
N ALA A 116 1.53 14.08 -5.80
CA ALA A 116 0.63 15.17 -5.41
C ALA A 116 0.32 16.13 -6.57
N ASN A 117 -0.85 16.76 -6.48
CA ASN A 117 -1.39 17.81 -7.36
C ASN A 117 -1.79 17.41 -8.78
N ASP A 118 -1.61 16.15 -9.21
CA ASP A 118 -1.86 15.71 -10.59
C ASP A 118 -1.13 16.61 -11.61
N VAL A 119 0.20 16.65 -11.48
CA VAL A 119 1.01 17.69 -12.13
C VAL A 119 1.02 17.58 -13.64
N HIS A 120 0.84 18.72 -14.31
CA HIS A 120 1.12 18.92 -15.73
C HIS A 120 2.33 19.85 -15.96
N GLU A 121 2.80 19.94 -17.20
CA GLU A 121 3.95 20.75 -17.59
C GLU A 121 3.82 22.21 -17.09
N GLY A 122 4.83 22.69 -16.35
CA GLY A 122 4.88 24.03 -15.79
C GLY A 122 4.11 24.24 -14.48
N GLU A 123 3.44 23.22 -13.95
CA GLU A 123 2.75 23.28 -12.66
C GLU A 123 3.65 22.80 -11.51
N ILE A 124 3.31 23.19 -10.27
CA ILE A 124 3.99 22.68 -9.07
C ILE A 124 3.27 21.44 -8.57
N GLY A 125 3.97 20.31 -8.57
CA GLY A 125 3.46 19.03 -8.12
C GLY A 125 4.43 17.88 -8.39
N GLY A 126 3.93 16.65 -8.35
CA GLY A 126 4.73 15.46 -8.62
C GLY A 126 5.08 14.67 -7.36
N ILE A 127 6.25 14.05 -7.35
CA ILE A 127 6.67 13.12 -6.30
C ILE A 127 7.25 13.90 -5.12
N GLY A 128 6.66 13.72 -3.95
CA GLY A 128 7.16 14.18 -2.66
C GLY A 128 7.79 13.06 -1.84
N VAL A 129 8.48 13.45 -0.77
CA VAL A 129 8.99 12.54 0.26
C VAL A 129 8.80 13.16 1.64
N ALA A 130 8.28 12.37 2.57
CA ALA A 130 8.10 12.74 3.96
C ALA A 130 8.71 11.68 4.89
N VAL A 131 9.10 12.09 6.09
CA VAL A 131 9.84 11.25 7.04
C VAL A 131 9.17 11.23 8.42
N SER A 132 9.27 10.09 9.11
CA SER A 132 8.87 9.92 10.50
C SER A 132 9.85 9.05 11.29
N ASP A 133 9.75 9.16 12.61
CA ASP A 133 10.44 8.30 13.58
C ASP A 133 9.68 6.99 13.85
N ARG A 134 8.44 6.89 13.36
CA ARG A 134 7.54 5.75 13.61
C ARG A 134 6.81 5.36 12.32
N PRO A 135 6.47 4.07 12.14
CA PRO A 135 5.76 3.63 10.95
C PRO A 135 4.35 4.25 10.83
N GLU A 136 3.65 4.46 11.94
CA GLU A 136 2.34 5.11 11.97
C GLU A 136 2.38 6.65 11.88
N GLY A 137 3.56 7.24 11.73
CA GLY A 137 3.71 8.69 11.70
C GLY A 137 3.66 9.36 13.09
N PRO A 138 3.35 10.67 13.14
CA PRO A 138 3.08 11.55 12.00
C PRO A 138 4.33 11.74 11.13
N TYR A 139 4.14 11.80 9.82
CA TYR A 139 5.18 12.11 8.84
C TYR A 139 5.25 13.63 8.62
N LYS A 140 6.43 14.12 8.25
CA LYS A 140 6.68 15.52 7.92
C LYS A 140 7.37 15.62 6.58
N ASP A 141 6.99 16.61 5.78
CA ASP A 141 7.66 16.93 4.52
C ASP A 141 9.16 17.08 4.74
N LEU A 142 9.95 16.32 4.00
CA LEU A 142 11.41 16.30 4.13
C LEU A 142 12.06 17.48 3.38
N LEU A 143 11.41 18.01 2.34
CA LEU A 143 12.03 18.93 1.38
C LEU A 143 11.37 20.30 1.33
N GLY A 144 10.08 20.40 1.64
CA GLY A 144 9.31 21.63 1.43
C GLY A 144 8.98 21.91 -0.04
N LYS A 145 9.28 20.98 -0.95
CA LYS A 145 9.04 21.01 -2.40
C LYS A 145 8.97 19.59 -2.97
N PRO A 146 8.48 19.38 -4.20
CA PRO A 146 8.60 18.08 -4.87
C PRO A 146 10.06 17.63 -4.98
N LEU A 147 10.29 16.33 -4.77
CA LEU A 147 11.53 15.64 -5.10
C LEU A 147 11.70 15.54 -6.63
N ILE A 148 10.63 15.21 -7.35
CA ILE A 148 10.56 15.23 -8.81
C ILE A 148 9.29 15.98 -9.22
N ASN A 149 9.45 17.10 -9.93
CA ASN A 149 8.37 17.89 -10.50
C ASN A 149 8.25 17.70 -12.01
N GLU A 150 9.39 17.56 -12.69
CA GLU A 150 9.45 17.59 -14.16
C GLU A 150 8.95 16.28 -14.78
N ILE A 151 8.30 16.40 -15.93
CA ILE A 151 7.92 15.26 -16.77
C ILE A 151 9.12 14.89 -17.64
N VAL A 152 9.71 13.73 -17.38
CA VAL A 152 10.92 13.25 -18.07
C VAL A 152 10.58 12.02 -18.88
N ASN A 153 11.02 11.95 -20.14
CA ASN A 153 10.70 10.86 -21.09
C ASN A 153 9.18 10.60 -21.24
N GLY A 154 8.35 11.63 -21.05
CA GLY A 154 6.88 11.49 -21.08
C GLY A 154 6.25 10.91 -19.81
N ALA A 155 7.05 10.49 -18.82
CA ALA A 155 6.55 9.94 -17.56
C ALA A 155 6.09 11.04 -16.62
N GLN A 156 4.77 11.11 -16.37
CA GLN A 156 4.22 11.95 -15.31
C GLN A 156 4.80 11.50 -13.95
N PRO A 157 5.29 12.40 -13.08
CA PRO A 157 5.87 12.03 -11.80
C PRO A 157 4.79 11.64 -10.78
N ILE A 158 4.25 10.42 -10.95
CA ILE A 158 3.26 9.76 -10.09
C ILE A 158 3.65 8.29 -9.89
N ASP A 159 2.90 7.60 -9.03
CA ASP A 159 2.99 6.15 -8.82
C ASP A 159 4.42 5.67 -8.55
N GLN A 160 5.12 6.40 -7.69
CA GLN A 160 6.49 6.04 -7.35
C GLN A 160 6.55 4.80 -6.46
N PHE A 161 7.47 3.89 -6.78
CA PHE A 161 7.82 2.72 -5.98
C PHE A 161 9.33 2.69 -5.69
N VAL A 162 9.68 2.72 -4.40
CA VAL A 162 11.08 2.72 -3.95
C VAL A 162 11.53 1.31 -3.61
N TYR A 163 12.50 0.82 -4.36
CA TYR A 163 13.08 -0.50 -4.25
C TYR A 163 14.52 -0.45 -3.72
N ASN A 164 14.81 -1.22 -2.69
CA ASN A 164 16.17 -1.41 -2.19
C ASN A 164 16.78 -2.67 -2.83
N ASP A 165 17.80 -2.48 -3.67
CA ASP A 165 18.63 -3.54 -4.21
C ASP A 165 20.04 -3.45 -3.61
N ASN A 166 20.32 -4.29 -2.62
CA ASN A 166 21.63 -4.42 -1.98
C ASN A 166 22.22 -3.10 -1.44
N GLY A 167 21.38 -2.21 -0.94
CA GLY A 167 21.80 -0.91 -0.37
C GLY A 167 21.69 0.26 -1.34
N HIS A 168 21.49 0.00 -2.64
CA HIS A 168 21.09 1.02 -3.60
C HIS A 168 19.58 1.18 -3.59
N TYR A 169 19.12 2.43 -3.57
CA TYR A 169 17.70 2.75 -3.55
C TYR A 169 17.32 3.30 -4.92
N TYR A 170 16.54 2.51 -5.64
CA TYR A 170 15.98 2.88 -6.94
C TYR A 170 14.52 3.28 -6.75
N MET A 171 14.08 4.28 -7.51
CA MET A 171 12.68 4.67 -7.58
C MET A 171 12.20 4.47 -9.01
N TYR A 172 11.21 3.59 -9.18
CA TYR A 172 10.45 3.44 -10.41
C TYR A 172 9.24 4.35 -10.31
N TYR A 173 8.95 5.10 -11.35
CA TYR A 173 7.78 5.99 -11.33
C TYR A 173 7.31 6.26 -12.75
N GLY A 174 6.08 6.71 -12.89
CA GLY A 174 5.57 7.15 -14.18
C GLY A 174 4.11 6.80 -14.41
N GLY A 175 3.38 7.77 -14.94
CA GLY A 175 2.04 7.58 -15.52
C GLY A 175 2.03 7.80 -17.03
N TRP A 176 0.83 7.78 -17.62
CA TRP A 176 0.58 8.07 -19.03
C TRP A 176 1.33 7.16 -20.02
N GLY A 177 1.61 5.93 -19.59
CA GLY A 177 2.23 4.94 -20.46
C GLY A 177 3.75 5.05 -20.57
N HIS A 178 4.40 5.81 -19.69
CA HIS A 178 5.85 5.91 -19.60
C HIS A 178 6.33 5.61 -18.18
N CYS A 179 7.44 4.86 -18.06
CA CYS A 179 8.06 4.52 -16.79
C CYS A 179 9.54 4.87 -16.80
N ASN A 180 9.99 5.60 -15.77
CA ASN A 180 11.40 5.85 -15.51
C ASN A 180 11.87 5.10 -14.27
N VAL A 181 13.17 4.80 -14.24
CA VAL A 181 13.91 4.45 -13.02
C VAL A 181 15.00 5.49 -12.77
N VAL A 182 15.13 5.88 -11.50
CA VAL A 182 16.17 6.79 -10.99
C VAL A 182 16.84 6.19 -9.77
N GLN A 183 18.05 6.62 -9.46
CA GLN A 183 18.72 6.27 -8.20
C GLN A 183 18.60 7.43 -7.21
N LEU A 184 18.09 7.15 -6.01
CA LEU A 184 18.01 8.10 -4.92
C LEU A 184 19.38 8.27 -4.26
N ASN A 185 19.68 9.48 -3.79
CA ASN A 185 20.82 9.72 -2.91
C ASN A 185 20.57 9.13 -1.51
N ASP A 186 21.59 9.16 -0.66
CA ASP A 186 21.56 8.42 0.59
C ASP A 186 20.59 8.95 1.65
N ASP A 187 20.23 10.22 1.61
CA ASP A 187 19.29 10.84 2.54
C ASP A 187 17.89 11.03 1.93
N PHE A 188 17.66 10.52 0.72
CA PHE A 188 16.43 10.65 -0.05
C PHE A 188 16.01 12.10 -0.34
N THR A 189 16.97 13.02 -0.40
CA THR A 189 16.71 14.43 -0.72
C THR A 189 16.91 14.79 -2.19
N GLY A 190 17.41 13.85 -2.99
CA GLY A 190 17.70 14.07 -4.41
C GLY A 190 18.04 12.78 -5.15
N LEU A 191 18.41 12.95 -6.41
CA LEU A 191 18.82 11.86 -7.31
C LEU A 191 20.34 11.89 -7.51
N VAL A 192 20.93 10.73 -7.75
CA VAL A 192 22.33 10.58 -8.19
C VAL A 192 22.39 9.96 -9.58
N PRO A 193 23.40 10.31 -10.39
CA PRO A 193 23.57 9.67 -11.69
C PRO A 193 23.92 8.19 -11.52
N PHE A 194 23.47 7.38 -12.49
CA PHE A 194 23.94 6.02 -12.69
C PHE A 194 25.41 6.02 -13.15
N GLU A 195 26.04 4.84 -13.19
CA GLU A 195 27.44 4.67 -13.60
C GLU A 195 27.73 5.21 -15.02
N ASP A 196 26.73 5.20 -15.92
CA ASP A 196 26.85 5.73 -17.27
C ASP A 196 26.63 7.26 -17.35
N GLY A 197 26.42 7.94 -16.22
CA GLY A 197 26.22 9.38 -16.12
C GLY A 197 24.78 9.83 -16.35
N THR A 198 23.86 8.95 -16.73
CA THR A 198 22.44 9.29 -16.86
C THR A 198 21.79 9.44 -15.48
N VAL A 199 20.77 10.29 -15.34
CA VAL A 199 19.99 10.42 -14.09
C VAL A 199 18.67 9.66 -14.19
N TYR A 200 18.04 9.68 -15.38
CA TYR A 200 16.78 9.01 -15.67
C TYR A 200 17.01 7.95 -16.73
N LYS A 201 16.49 6.74 -16.50
CA LYS A 201 16.44 5.68 -17.50
C LYS A 201 14.99 5.33 -17.78
N GLU A 202 14.58 5.42 -19.05
CA GLU A 202 13.26 4.93 -19.46
C GLU A 202 13.27 3.40 -19.50
N VAL A 203 12.30 2.79 -18.81
CA VAL A 203 12.18 1.33 -18.65
C VAL A 203 10.77 0.82 -18.97
N THR A 204 9.99 1.62 -19.71
CA THR A 204 8.60 1.37 -20.10
C THR A 204 8.42 -0.02 -20.74
N PRO A 205 7.69 -0.95 -20.11
CA PRO A 205 7.31 -2.21 -20.74
C PRO A 205 6.12 -2.04 -21.70
N GLU A 206 5.86 -3.08 -22.50
CA GLU A 206 4.67 -3.13 -23.36
C GLU A 206 3.39 -2.98 -22.54
N ASN A 207 2.45 -2.14 -23.00
CA ASN A 207 1.15 -1.85 -22.39
C ASN A 207 1.20 -1.24 -20.98
N TYR A 208 2.35 -0.71 -20.56
CA TYR A 208 2.45 0.06 -19.32
C TYR A 208 1.44 1.21 -19.31
N VAL A 209 0.84 1.47 -18.14
CA VAL A 209 0.08 2.69 -17.87
C VAL A 209 0.66 3.41 -16.67
N GLU A 210 0.77 2.71 -15.53
CA GLU A 210 1.15 3.26 -14.23
C GLU A 210 1.47 2.14 -13.20
N GLY A 211 1.60 2.48 -11.91
CA GLY A 211 1.69 1.54 -10.79
C GLY A 211 2.85 0.53 -10.82
N PRO A 212 4.11 0.97 -11.02
CA PRO A 212 5.27 0.09 -11.03
C PRO A 212 5.50 -0.56 -9.66
N PHE A 213 5.87 -1.83 -9.65
CA PHE A 213 6.26 -2.57 -8.44
C PHE A 213 7.40 -3.55 -8.76
N MET A 214 8.40 -3.67 -7.90
CA MET A 214 9.54 -4.55 -8.10
C MET A 214 9.79 -5.43 -6.88
N PHE A 215 9.99 -6.73 -7.11
CA PHE A 215 10.56 -7.62 -6.10
C PHE A 215 11.57 -8.58 -6.73
N LYS A 216 12.39 -9.22 -5.88
CA LYS A 216 13.39 -10.20 -6.30
C LYS A 216 13.07 -11.56 -5.73
N LYS A 217 13.11 -12.59 -6.58
CA LYS A 217 12.92 -14.00 -6.22
C LYS A 217 13.90 -14.85 -7.01
N ASP A 218 14.59 -15.77 -6.32
CA ASP A 218 15.56 -16.70 -6.93
C ASP A 218 16.60 -16.03 -7.85
N GLY A 219 17.07 -14.85 -7.44
CA GLY A 219 18.06 -14.06 -8.18
C GLY A 219 17.50 -13.26 -9.37
N LYS A 220 16.21 -13.38 -9.69
CA LYS A 220 15.54 -12.67 -10.79
C LYS A 220 14.71 -11.49 -10.27
N TYR A 221 14.62 -10.45 -11.08
CA TYR A 221 13.79 -9.27 -10.84
C TYR A 221 12.42 -9.45 -11.49
N TYR A 222 11.37 -9.32 -10.69
CA TYR A 222 9.98 -9.36 -11.13
C TYR A 222 9.45 -7.94 -11.10
N PHE A 223 9.28 -7.37 -12.29
CA PHE A 223 8.71 -6.04 -12.45
C PHE A 223 7.24 -6.16 -12.83
N MET A 224 6.38 -5.48 -12.08
CA MET A 224 4.93 -5.54 -12.24
C MET A 224 4.39 -4.13 -12.44
N TRP A 225 3.27 -4.00 -13.14
CA TRP A 225 2.65 -2.70 -13.43
C TRP A 225 1.16 -2.83 -13.70
N SER A 226 0.46 -1.70 -13.68
CA SER A 226 -0.94 -1.59 -14.10
C SER A 226 -1.05 -1.37 -15.62
N GLU A 227 -1.98 -2.08 -16.25
CA GLU A 227 -2.42 -1.89 -17.64
C GLU A 227 -3.90 -1.47 -17.67
N GLY A 228 -4.33 -0.76 -18.71
CA GLY A 228 -5.70 -0.27 -18.85
C GLY A 228 -6.01 0.94 -17.95
N GLY A 229 -7.22 1.48 -18.05
CA GLY A 229 -7.60 2.67 -17.28
C GLY A 229 -8.14 2.30 -15.89
N TRP A 230 -7.66 2.95 -14.82
CA TRP A 230 -8.02 2.63 -13.43
C TRP A 230 -9.52 2.63 -13.09
N GLY A 231 -10.34 3.38 -13.83
CA GLY A 231 -11.80 3.40 -13.69
C GLY A 231 -12.56 2.47 -14.65
N GLY A 232 -11.82 1.76 -15.51
CA GLY A 232 -12.31 0.98 -16.63
C GLY A 232 -12.29 -0.54 -16.41
N PRO A 233 -12.97 -1.30 -17.29
CA PRO A 233 -13.04 -2.76 -17.21
C PRO A 233 -11.74 -3.47 -17.61
N ASP A 234 -10.81 -2.75 -18.24
CA ASP A 234 -9.53 -3.26 -18.71
C ASP A 234 -8.40 -3.10 -17.69
N TYR A 235 -8.65 -2.43 -16.55
CA TYR A 235 -7.66 -2.28 -15.50
C TYR A 235 -7.21 -3.64 -14.98
N SER A 236 -5.89 -3.83 -14.95
CA SER A 236 -5.27 -5.11 -14.66
C SER A 236 -3.81 -4.96 -14.24
N VAL A 237 -3.22 -6.03 -13.72
CA VAL A 237 -1.78 -6.11 -13.40
C VAL A 237 -1.10 -7.06 -14.35
N ALA A 238 0.03 -6.65 -14.91
CA ALA A 238 0.92 -7.49 -15.69
C ALA A 238 2.33 -7.48 -15.09
N TYR A 239 3.19 -8.36 -15.60
CA TYR A 239 4.57 -8.45 -15.14
C TYR A 239 5.56 -8.90 -16.20
N ALA A 240 6.85 -8.68 -15.89
CA ALA A 240 8.03 -9.14 -16.60
C ALA A 240 9.02 -9.78 -15.62
N ILE A 241 9.92 -10.61 -16.14
CA ILE A 241 11.05 -11.17 -15.39
C ILE A 241 12.35 -10.73 -16.08
N SER A 242 13.32 -10.24 -15.30
CA SER A 242 14.60 -9.74 -15.80
C SER A 242 15.77 -10.22 -14.94
N ASP A 243 16.96 -10.25 -15.55
CA ASP A 243 18.25 -10.46 -14.88
C ASP A 243 18.83 -9.16 -14.28
N SER A 244 18.24 -8.03 -14.63
CA SER A 244 18.68 -6.69 -14.22
C SER A 244 17.51 -5.88 -13.67
N PRO A 245 17.73 -5.05 -12.63
CA PRO A 245 16.71 -4.13 -12.13
C PRO A 245 16.38 -3.02 -13.16
N PHE A 246 17.16 -2.89 -14.23
CA PHE A 246 16.94 -1.88 -15.27
C PHE A 246 16.36 -2.47 -16.57
N GLY A 247 15.92 -3.73 -16.53
CA GLY A 247 15.39 -4.43 -17.69
C GLY A 247 16.47 -4.98 -18.63
N PRO A 248 16.13 -5.31 -19.89
CA PRO A 248 14.84 -5.03 -20.53
C PRO A 248 13.68 -5.82 -19.91
N PHE A 249 12.53 -5.16 -19.76
CA PHE A 249 11.31 -5.77 -19.21
C PHE A 249 10.40 -6.27 -20.32
N LYS A 250 10.59 -7.54 -20.72
CA LYS A 250 9.70 -8.20 -21.68
C LYS A 250 8.45 -8.70 -20.96
N ARG A 251 7.29 -8.21 -21.38
CA ARG A 251 5.98 -8.60 -20.82
C ARG A 251 5.78 -10.10 -20.91
N VAL A 252 5.45 -10.71 -19.76
CA VAL A 252 5.22 -12.16 -19.64
C VAL A 252 3.73 -12.45 -19.69
N ALA A 253 2.95 -11.94 -18.73
CA ALA A 253 1.52 -12.19 -18.66
C ALA A 253 0.78 -11.16 -17.81
N LYS A 254 -0.54 -11.14 -17.97
CA LYS A 254 -1.49 -10.49 -17.07
C LYS A 254 -1.85 -11.45 -15.93
N ILE A 255 -1.79 -10.99 -14.68
CA ILE A 255 -1.95 -11.82 -13.48
C ILE A 255 -3.13 -11.40 -12.59
N LEU A 256 -3.62 -10.17 -12.70
CA LEU A 256 -4.83 -9.71 -12.01
C LEU A 256 -5.68 -8.94 -13.01
N GLN A 257 -7.00 -9.15 -12.99
CA GLN A 257 -7.98 -8.44 -13.82
C GLN A 257 -9.35 -8.52 -13.13
N GLN A 258 -10.32 -7.76 -13.63
CA GLN A 258 -11.69 -7.89 -13.14
C GLN A 258 -12.25 -9.32 -13.28
N ASP A 259 -13.10 -9.69 -12.34
CA ASP A 259 -13.94 -10.88 -12.39
C ASP A 259 -15.36 -10.39 -12.10
N THR A 260 -16.21 -10.37 -13.12
CA THR A 260 -17.57 -9.80 -13.02
C THR A 260 -18.49 -10.57 -12.07
N SER A 261 -18.06 -11.72 -11.54
CA SER A 261 -18.72 -12.43 -10.45
C SER A 261 -18.26 -12.00 -9.05
N VAL A 262 -17.17 -11.23 -8.94
CA VAL A 262 -16.55 -10.80 -7.67
C VAL A 262 -16.39 -9.29 -7.57
N ALA A 263 -15.76 -8.63 -8.56
CA ALA A 263 -15.45 -7.20 -8.58
C ALA A 263 -14.98 -6.70 -9.96
N THR A 264 -15.04 -5.39 -10.18
CA THR A 264 -14.53 -4.72 -11.39
C THR A 264 -13.32 -3.83 -11.09
N SER A 265 -12.66 -3.27 -12.12
CA SER A 265 -11.61 -2.26 -11.96
C SER A 265 -10.49 -2.69 -11.00
N ALA A 266 -10.03 -3.94 -11.11
CA ALA A 266 -9.02 -4.51 -10.23
C ALA A 266 -7.62 -4.27 -10.80
N GLY A 267 -6.88 -3.38 -10.17
CA GLY A 267 -5.50 -3.03 -10.53
C GLY A 267 -4.90 -2.13 -9.46
N HIS A 268 -3.69 -1.61 -9.71
CA HIS A 268 -2.76 -1.06 -8.73
C HIS A 268 -2.52 -1.99 -7.54
N HIS A 269 -1.26 -2.34 -7.30
CA HIS A 269 -0.95 -3.40 -6.36
C HIS A 269 0.41 -3.21 -5.70
N SER A 270 0.57 -3.94 -4.61
CA SER A 270 1.85 -4.20 -3.96
C SER A 270 1.85 -5.64 -3.45
N LEU A 271 2.98 -6.10 -2.92
CA LEU A 271 3.12 -7.45 -2.41
C LEU A 271 3.58 -7.49 -0.96
N LEU A 272 3.07 -8.48 -0.23
CA LEU A 272 3.59 -8.89 1.07
C LEU A 272 4.17 -10.30 0.94
N HIS A 273 5.46 -10.45 1.23
CA HIS A 273 6.11 -11.75 1.36
C HIS A 273 6.29 -12.09 2.83
N ALA A 274 5.58 -13.10 3.33
CA ALA A 274 5.65 -13.46 4.73
C ALA A 274 7.07 -13.97 5.10
N PRO A 275 7.76 -13.36 6.08
CA PRO A 275 9.14 -13.71 6.38
C PRO A 275 9.31 -15.17 6.79
N GLY A 276 10.23 -15.87 6.15
CA GLY A 276 10.55 -17.26 6.44
C GLY A 276 9.52 -18.27 5.91
N THR A 277 8.64 -17.87 4.99
CA THR A 277 7.75 -18.77 4.26
C THR A 277 7.80 -18.50 2.76
N ASP A 278 7.17 -19.36 1.95
CA ASP A 278 6.97 -19.14 0.52
C ASP A 278 5.61 -18.48 0.22
N ASP A 279 4.99 -17.87 1.24
CA ASP A 279 3.68 -17.22 1.08
C ASP A 279 3.84 -15.77 0.62
N TYR A 280 3.42 -15.55 -0.62
CA TYR A 280 3.25 -14.23 -1.19
C TYR A 280 1.77 -13.86 -1.21
N TYR A 281 1.48 -12.62 -0.87
CA TYR A 281 0.14 -12.05 -0.94
C TYR A 281 0.20 -10.80 -1.80
N ILE A 282 -0.73 -10.70 -2.74
CA ILE A 282 -0.95 -9.46 -3.49
C ILE A 282 -1.98 -8.63 -2.73
N VAL A 283 -1.60 -7.38 -2.45
CA VAL A 283 -2.49 -6.36 -1.89
C VAL A 283 -2.84 -5.44 -3.05
N TYR A 284 -4.12 -5.23 -3.28
CA TYR A 284 -4.60 -4.51 -4.48
C TYR A 284 -5.91 -3.79 -4.16
N HIS A 285 -6.38 -2.93 -5.05
CA HIS A 285 -7.73 -2.38 -4.94
C HIS A 285 -8.66 -2.94 -6.03
N ARG A 286 -9.95 -2.91 -5.75
CA ARG A 286 -11.01 -3.24 -6.72
C ARG A 286 -12.23 -2.35 -6.47
N ARG A 287 -13.14 -2.31 -7.44
CA ARG A 287 -14.47 -1.71 -7.27
C ARG A 287 -15.52 -2.79 -6.95
N PRO A 288 -16.32 -2.63 -5.89
CA PRO A 288 -17.41 -3.56 -5.57
C PRO A 288 -18.37 -3.78 -6.75
N LEU A 289 -19.01 -4.95 -6.80
CA LEU A 289 -20.06 -5.21 -7.80
C LEU A 289 -21.21 -4.22 -7.63
N ASN A 290 -21.81 -3.86 -8.77
CA ASN A 290 -22.93 -2.91 -8.86
C ASN A 290 -22.60 -1.48 -8.39
N ASP A 291 -21.33 -1.18 -8.10
CA ASP A 291 -20.85 0.18 -7.94
C ASP A 291 -20.19 0.66 -9.23
N ASN A 292 -20.55 1.86 -9.68
CA ASN A 292 -20.03 2.47 -10.90
C ASN A 292 -19.24 3.75 -10.62
N ALA A 293 -19.19 4.23 -9.37
CA ALA A 293 -18.38 5.39 -9.03
C ALA A 293 -16.90 5.00 -9.14
N ARG A 294 -16.13 5.79 -9.89
CA ARG A 294 -14.72 5.50 -10.19
C ARG A 294 -13.86 5.46 -8.91
N ASP A 295 -14.20 6.32 -7.95
CA ASP A 295 -13.49 6.56 -6.70
C ASP A 295 -13.96 5.66 -5.54
N HIS A 296 -14.98 4.81 -5.74
CA HIS A 296 -15.41 3.82 -4.75
C HIS A 296 -14.57 2.53 -4.82
N ARG A 297 -13.27 2.68 -4.52
CA ARG A 297 -12.28 1.60 -4.55
C ARG A 297 -12.03 1.06 -3.15
N VAL A 298 -11.89 -0.26 -3.02
CA VAL A 298 -11.65 -0.93 -1.73
C VAL A 298 -10.41 -1.80 -1.78
N THR A 299 -9.60 -1.74 -0.72
CA THR A 299 -8.37 -2.53 -0.60
C THR A 299 -8.69 -3.98 -0.26
N CYS A 300 -8.06 -4.91 -0.98
CA CYS A 300 -8.22 -6.35 -0.88
C CYS A 300 -6.86 -7.04 -0.82
N ILE A 301 -6.85 -8.29 -0.35
CA ILE A 301 -5.67 -9.14 -0.32
C ILE A 301 -6.03 -10.55 -0.77
N ASP A 302 -5.19 -11.16 -1.60
CA ASP A 302 -5.33 -12.55 -2.01
C ASP A 302 -3.94 -13.20 -2.13
N LYS A 303 -3.90 -14.54 -2.14
CA LYS A 303 -2.64 -15.28 -2.29
C LYS A 303 -2.11 -15.14 -3.71
N MET A 304 -0.83 -14.81 -3.85
CA MET A 304 -0.09 -14.89 -5.10
C MET A 304 0.78 -16.15 -5.08
N THR A 305 0.81 -16.89 -6.19
CA THR A 305 1.55 -18.14 -6.29
C THR A 305 2.37 -18.19 -7.57
N PHE A 306 3.34 -19.09 -7.60
CA PHE A 306 4.23 -19.31 -8.72
C PHE A 306 4.11 -20.75 -9.21
N ASP A 307 4.33 -20.96 -10.50
CA ASP A 307 4.53 -22.29 -11.04
C ASP A 307 5.96 -22.81 -10.78
N LYS A 308 6.26 -24.02 -11.26
CA LYS A 308 7.56 -24.66 -11.08
C LYS A 308 8.71 -23.95 -11.80
N ASP A 309 8.41 -23.13 -12.81
CA ASP A 309 9.38 -22.41 -13.63
C ASP A 309 9.55 -20.97 -13.14
N GLY A 310 8.84 -20.58 -12.07
CA GLY A 310 8.91 -19.27 -11.44
C GLY A 310 7.98 -18.24 -12.06
N PHE A 311 7.06 -18.61 -12.96
CA PHE A 311 6.06 -17.69 -13.47
C PHE A 311 4.95 -17.46 -12.44
N ILE A 312 4.44 -16.24 -12.37
CA ILE A 312 3.31 -15.88 -11.51
C ILE A 312 2.03 -16.47 -12.09
N ASN A 313 1.31 -17.26 -11.29
CA ASN A 313 -0.01 -17.77 -11.66
C ASN A 313 -1.06 -16.66 -11.60
N PRO A 314 -2.12 -16.68 -12.43
CA PRO A 314 -3.23 -15.75 -12.31
C PRO A 314 -3.81 -15.74 -10.89
N VAL A 315 -3.94 -14.55 -10.34
CA VAL A 315 -4.52 -14.31 -9.01
C VAL A 315 -6.02 -14.52 -9.08
N LYS A 316 -6.54 -15.31 -8.14
CA LYS A 316 -7.97 -15.48 -7.96
C LYS A 316 -8.46 -14.48 -6.92
N MET A 317 -9.29 -13.53 -7.33
CA MET A 317 -9.96 -12.62 -6.40
C MET A 317 -10.99 -13.38 -5.56
N THR A 318 -11.06 -13.07 -4.26
CA THR A 318 -12.01 -13.73 -3.35
C THR A 318 -12.79 -12.74 -2.48
N PHE A 319 -13.86 -13.21 -1.83
CA PHE A 319 -14.50 -12.49 -0.72
C PHE A 319 -13.88 -12.87 0.62
N GLU A 320 -13.28 -14.05 0.70
CA GLU A 320 -12.70 -14.64 1.90
C GLU A 320 -11.36 -14.01 2.27
N GLY A 321 -10.58 -13.56 1.29
CA GLY A 321 -9.21 -13.08 1.46
C GLY A 321 -8.26 -14.18 1.90
N VAL A 322 -7.32 -13.84 2.79
CA VAL A 322 -6.23 -14.75 3.21
C VAL A 322 -6.44 -15.27 4.64
N PRO A 323 -5.95 -16.48 4.98
CA PRO A 323 -5.97 -16.97 6.35
C PRO A 323 -5.06 -16.14 7.26
N ALA A 324 -5.27 -16.24 8.58
CA ALA A 324 -4.40 -15.58 9.54
C ALA A 324 -2.95 -16.09 9.43
N GLN A 325 -2.01 -15.16 9.25
CA GLN A 325 -0.58 -15.43 9.11
C GLN A 325 0.21 -14.56 10.07
N LYS A 326 0.76 -15.14 11.13
CA LYS A 326 1.58 -14.41 12.11
C LYS A 326 3.06 -14.45 11.73
N ILE A 327 3.72 -13.29 11.82
CA ILE A 327 5.17 -13.22 11.68
C ILE A 327 5.81 -13.76 12.96
N LYS A 328 6.63 -14.80 12.83
CA LYS A 328 7.42 -15.30 13.96
C LYS A 328 8.50 -14.26 14.26
N LYS A 329 8.53 -13.75 15.49
CA LYS A 329 9.64 -12.89 15.94
C LYS A 329 10.96 -13.63 15.73
N SER A 330 11.84 -13.04 14.93
CA SER A 330 13.25 -13.46 14.92
C SER A 330 13.77 -13.33 16.35
N LYS A 331 14.27 -14.43 16.92
CA LYS A 331 15.06 -14.35 18.14
C LYS A 331 16.31 -13.56 17.76
N LYS A 332 16.35 -12.26 18.10
CA LYS A 332 17.55 -11.43 17.95
C LYS A 332 18.72 -12.23 18.53
N LYS A 333 19.70 -12.56 17.67
CA LYS A 333 21.00 -13.07 18.10
C LYS A 333 21.81 -11.93 18.69
#